data_AF-A0A848XWZ1-F1
#
_entry.id   AF-A0A848XWZ1-F1
#
_cell.length_a   1.000
_cell.length_b   1.000
_cell.length_c   1.000
_cell.angle_alpha   90.00
_cell.angle_beta   90.00
_cell.angle_gamma   90.00
#
_symmetry.space_group_name_H-M   'P 1'
#
loop_
_entity.id
_entity.type
_entity.pdbx_description
1 polymer ?
#
loop_
_entity_poly.entity_id
_entity_poly.type
_entity_poly.pdbx_seq_one_letter_code
_entity_poly.pdbx_strand_id
1 'polypeptide(L)' 'EEFDTYLIIRTPTGEQIDVDDYEGNTTLSLNEGTLPVSGWYEIRVTSFSPGETGSYLLEVTRG' A
#
# COMPACT_ATOMS: atom_id res chain seq x y z
N GLU A 1 -19.39 0.86 6.25
CA GLU A 1 -18.21 1.69 6.49
C GLU A 1 -17.32 1.59 5.26
N GLU A 2 -16.53 2.63 5.00
CA GLU A 2 -15.52 2.59 3.95
C GLU A 2 -14.32 1.79 4.46
N PHE A 3 -13.61 1.13 3.53
CA PHE A 3 -12.43 0.35 3.88
C PHE A 3 -11.27 1.30 4.15
N ASP A 4 -10.79 1.31 5.40
CA ASP A 4 -9.60 2.04 5.82
C ASP A 4 -8.37 1.34 5.24
N THR A 5 -7.77 1.92 4.20
CA THR A 5 -6.76 1.25 3.37
C THR A 5 -5.41 1.25 4.05
N TYR A 6 -4.67 0.14 3.94
CA TYR A 6 -3.27 0.06 4.32
C TYR A 6 -2.49 -0.81 3.34
N LEU A 7 -1.31 -0.36 2.92
CA LEU A 7 -0.41 -1.13 2.07
C LEU A 7 0.86 -1.50 2.83
N ILE A 8 1.29 -2.74 2.61
CA ILE A 8 2.61 -3.21 2.97
C ILE A 8 3.34 -3.51 1.66
N ILE A 9 4.43 -2.79 1.41
CA ILE A 9 5.31 -3.01 0.25
C ILE A 9 6.60 -3.64 0.75
N ARG A 10 6.95 -4.82 0.25
CA ARG A 10 8.28 -5.41 0.49
C ARG A 10 9.17 -5.22 -0.71
N THR A 11 10.36 -4.69 -0.47
CA THR A 11 11.36 -4.43 -1.50
C THR A 11 12.12 -5.72 -1.87
N PRO A 12 12.83 -5.73 -3.00
CA PRO A 12 13.70 -6.85 -3.38
C PRO A 12 14.79 -7.17 -2.35
N THR A 13 15.18 -6.19 -1.52
CA THR A 13 16.18 -6.39 -0.45
C THR A 13 15.56 -6.89 0.85
N GLY A 14 14.23 -7.06 0.91
CA GLY A 14 13.49 -7.53 2.08
C GLY A 14 13.08 -6.43 3.06
N GLU A 15 13.32 -5.16 2.72
CA GLU A 15 12.81 -4.02 3.50
C GLU A 15 11.28 -3.94 3.36
N GLN A 16 10.61 -3.52 4.43
CA GLN A 16 9.18 -3.27 4.45
C GLN A 16 8.91 -1.77 4.50
N ILE A 17 7.98 -1.31 3.67
CA ILE A 17 7.46 0.04 3.63
C ILE A 17 5.96 -0.05 3.91
N ASP A 18 5.52 0.64 4.94
CA ASP A 18 4.13 0.70 5.35
C ASP A 18 3.51 2.02 4.89
N VAL A 19 2.33 1.96 4.27
CA VAL A 19 1.64 3.09 3.66
C VAL A 19 0.21 3.12 4.16
N ASP A 20 -0.12 4.16 4.91
CA ASP A 20 -1.39 4.33 5.62
C ASP A 20 -2.28 5.34 4.89
N ASP A 21 -2.38 6.57 5.42
CA ASP A 21 -3.14 7.66 4.83
C ASP A 21 -2.33 8.50 3.84
N TYR A 22 -3.00 8.95 2.79
CA TYR A 22 -2.52 10.03 1.94
C TYR A 22 -3.23 11.34 2.28
N GLU A 23 -2.48 12.33 2.77
CA GLU A 23 -2.99 13.66 3.12
C GLU A 23 -4.21 13.66 4.07
N GLY A 24 -4.29 12.65 4.95
CA GLY A 24 -5.38 12.47 5.91
C GLY A 24 -6.64 11.80 5.33
N ASN A 25 -6.56 11.27 4.10
CA ASN A 25 -7.61 10.42 3.53
C ASN A 25 -7.35 8.94 3.88
N THR A 26 -8.19 8.39 4.75
CA THR A 26 -8.12 6.99 5.23
C THR A 26 -8.50 5.95 4.17
N THR A 27 -9.09 6.37 3.05
CA THR A 27 -9.46 5.46 1.96
C THR A 27 -8.43 5.40 0.83
N LEU A 28 -7.29 6.10 1.01
CA LEU A 28 -6.24 6.21 0.01
C LEU A 28 -4.86 6.03 0.64
N SER A 29 -4.31 4.82 0.51
CA SER A 29 -2.88 4.57 0.66
C SER A 29 -2.16 4.76 -0.67
N LEU A 30 -1.28 5.76 -0.75
CA LEU A 30 -0.53 6.08 -1.97
C LEU A 30 0.98 6.09 -1.71
N ASN A 31 1.71 5.31 -2.51
CA ASN A 31 3.17 5.38 -2.59
C ASN A 31 3.57 5.73 -4.03
N GLU A 32 4.21 6.87 -4.21
CA GLU A 32 4.72 7.35 -5.50
C GLU A 32 6.21 7.65 -5.41
N GLY A 33 6.94 7.35 -6.49
CA GLY A 33 8.37 7.64 -6.53
C GLY A 33 9.16 6.75 -7.49
N THR A 34 10.49 6.90 -7.41
CA THR A 34 11.42 6.06 -8.16
C THR A 34 11.76 4.82 -7.34
N LEU A 35 11.63 3.64 -7.95
CA LEU A 35 12.04 2.39 -7.30
C LEU A 35 13.55 2.41 -7.03
N PRO A 36 14.00 2.26 -5.77
CA PRO A 36 15.42 2.43 -5.40
C PRO A 36 16.31 1.29 -5.90
N VAL A 37 15.74 0.11 -6.10
CA VAL A 37 16.43 -1.10 -6.58
C VAL A 37 15.55 -1.85 -7.58
N SER A 38 16.21 -2.49 -8.55
CA SER A 38 15.53 -3.41 -9.48
C SER A 38 15.27 -4.75 -8.81
N GLY A 39 14.12 -5.36 -9.12
CA GLY A 39 13.76 -6.69 -8.63
C GLY A 39 12.27 -6.83 -8.38
N TRP A 40 11.91 -7.90 -7.66
CA TRP A 40 10.52 -8.19 -7.29
C TRP A 40 10.11 -7.43 -6.04
N TYR A 41 9.02 -6.69 -6.15
CA TYR A 41 8.32 -6.10 -5.02
C TYR A 41 7.07 -6.92 -4.72
N GLU A 42 6.78 -7.15 -3.44
CA GLU A 42 5.51 -7.72 -2.97
C GLU A 42 4.65 -6.58 -2.45
N ILE A 43 3.42 -6.45 -2.96
CA ILE A 43 2.44 -5.48 -2.47
C ILE A 43 1.33 -6.27 -1.79
N ARG A 44 1.07 -5.98 -0.52
CA ARG A 44 -0.02 -6.55 0.26
C ARG A 44 -1.00 -5.45 0.64
N VAL A 45 -2.26 -5.68 0.27
CA VAL A 45 -3.39 -4.84 0.69
C VAL A 45 -3.97 -5.41 1.98
N THR A 46 -4.19 -4.55 2.97
CA THR A 46 -4.87 -4.86 4.24
C THR A 46 -5.63 -3.64 4.73
N SER A 47 -6.43 -3.81 5.77
CA SER A 47 -7.01 -2.68 6.50
C SER A 47 -6.03 -2.14 7.55
N PHE A 48 -6.21 -0.88 7.95
CA PHE A 48 -5.46 -0.29 9.07
C PHE A 48 -5.71 -1.04 10.38
N SER A 49 -6.98 -1.27 10.74
CA SER A 49 -7.33 -1.99 11.97
C SER A 49 -7.64 -3.48 11.71
N PRO A 50 -7.30 -4.37 12.66
CA PRO A 50 -7.61 -5.79 12.54
C PRO A 50 -9.11 -6.07 12.46
N GLY A 51 -9.50 -6.93 11.52
CA GLY A 51 -10.88 -7.42 11.40
C GLY A 51 -11.79 -6.57 10.52
N GLU A 52 -11.30 -5.45 9.99
CA GLU A 52 -12.03 -4.67 9.00
C GLU A 52 -12.04 -5.39 7.65
N THR A 53 -13.14 -5.22 6.92
CA THR A 53 -13.33 -5.81 5.59
C THR A 53 -14.08 -4.85 4.71
N GLY A 54 -13.76 -4.82 3.43
CA GLY A 54 -14.46 -4.01 2.46
C GLY A 54 -13.90 -4.18 1.07
N SER A 55 -14.55 -3.56 0.10
CA SER A 55 -14.06 -3.50 -1.27
C SER A 55 -12.88 -2.53 -1.35
N TYR A 56 -11.91 -2.86 -2.18
CA TYR A 56 -10.79 -1.99 -2.52
C TYR A 56 -10.48 -2.07 -4.00
N LEU A 57 -9.76 -1.06 -4.50
CA LEU A 57 -9.12 -1.09 -5.81
C LEU A 57 -7.61 -0.96 -5.60
N LEU A 58 -6.84 -1.87 -6.19
CA LEU A 58 -5.38 -1.75 -6.27
C LEU A 58 -5.00 -1.34 -7.68
N GLU A 59 -4.32 -0.21 -7.80
CA GLU A 59 -3.71 0.24 -9.05
C GLU A 59 -2.19 0.28 -8.90
N VAL A 60 -1.48 -0.28 -9.88
CA VAL A 60 -0.01 -0.23 -9.97
C VAL A 60 0.34 0.24 -11.36
N THR A 61 0.97 1.40 -11.45
CA THR A 61 1.40 2.00 -12.71
C THR A 61 2.91 2.16 -12.74
N ARG A 62 3.46 2.12 -13.95
CA ARG A 62 4.87 2.44 -14.22
C ARG A 62 4.89 3.58 -15.22
N GLY A 63 5.57 4.68 -14.86
CA GLY A 63 5.85 5.81 -15.75
C GLY A 63 6.88 5.48 -16.82
#